data_AF-A0A968Y9L9-F1
#
_entry.id   AF-A0A968Y9L9-F1
#
_cell.length_a   1.000
_cell.length_b   1.000
_cell.length_c   1.000
_cell.angle_alpha   90.00
_cell.angle_beta   90.00
_cell.angle_gamma   90.00
#
_symmetry.space_group_name_H-M   'P 1'
#
loop_
_entity.id
_entity.type
_entity.pdbx_description
1 polymer ?
#
loop_
_entity_poly.entity_id
_entity_poly.type
_entity_poly.pdbx_seq_one_letter_code
_entity_poly.pdbx_strand_id
1 'polypeptide(L)'
;MNELAILVVDDEPMLLEGLTEELRRNFGKDYQIEAAESGEEALEIIAEMQSEGIEIATVVSDHLMPGMKGDELLCQIHARYPNILKIMLTGQAGVDAVINVVNSANLYRYITKPWDATDLHLTVKEALSKYLQIKQLEEQNAQLRENERRLTQILEAIPIGVTVHDTGGQVTYVNQKAKELLKLEILPQTHTEQIAKDFQIYRAGTDELYPAEQLPIARVLAGE
;
A
#
# COMPACT_ATOMS: atom_id res chain seq x y z
N MET A 1 12.62 6.81 20.49
CA MET A 1 11.71 5.71 20.84
C MET A 1 11.47 4.93 19.57
N ASN A 2 11.50 3.60 19.62
CA ASN A 2 11.20 2.80 18.42
C ASN A 2 9.70 2.93 18.14
N GLU A 3 9.34 3.40 16.95
CA GLU A 3 7.94 3.60 16.52
C GLU A 3 7.29 2.31 16.01
N LEU A 4 8.06 1.21 16.00
CA LEU A 4 7.65 -0.10 15.52
C LEU A 4 7.89 -1.17 16.58
N ALA A 5 6.97 -2.12 16.64
CA ALA A 5 6.97 -3.20 17.62
C ALA A 5 6.74 -4.58 17.01
N ILE A 6 7.20 -5.59 17.74
CA ILE A 6 6.94 -7.00 17.52
C ILE A 6 6.21 -7.51 18.76
N LEU A 7 5.04 -8.12 18.56
CA LEU A 7 4.28 -8.72 19.65
C LEU A 7 4.45 -10.25 19.62
N VAL A 8 4.74 -10.83 20.78
CA VAL A 8 4.87 -12.26 20.98
C VAL A 8 3.74 -12.74 21.88
N VAL A 9 3.09 -13.86 21.54
CA VAL A 9 1.96 -14.39 22.29
C VAL A 9 2.14 -15.90 22.50
N ASP A 10 2.19 -16.34 23.75
CA ASP A 10 2.31 -17.75 24.13
C ASP A 10 1.85 -17.90 25.59
N ASP A 11 1.02 -18.90 25.90
CA ASP A 11 0.49 -19.12 27.25
C ASP A 11 1.48 -19.83 28.18
N GLU A 12 2.60 -20.33 27.66
CA GLU A 12 3.68 -20.92 28.46
C GLU A 12 4.75 -19.85 28.78
N PRO A 13 4.85 -19.35 30.04
CA PRO A 13 5.73 -18.23 30.36
C PRO A 13 7.21 -18.47 30.03
N MET A 14 7.65 -19.73 30.16
CA MET A 14 9.03 -20.11 29.85
C MET A 14 9.34 -20.06 28.34
N LEU A 15 8.37 -20.41 27.49
CA LEU A 15 8.51 -20.29 26.03
C LEU A 15 8.42 -18.83 25.60
N LEU A 16 7.46 -18.09 26.17
CA LEU A 16 7.27 -16.67 25.93
C LEU A 16 8.53 -15.87 26.25
N GLU A 17 9.14 -16.09 27.42
CA GLU A 17 10.38 -15.42 27.83
C GLU A 17 11.55 -15.79 26.91
N GLY A 18 11.70 -17.07 26.57
CA GLY A 18 12.76 -17.54 25.67
C GLY A 18 12.68 -16.91 24.27
N LEU A 19 11.47 -16.88 23.70
CA LEU A 19 11.18 -16.28 22.40
C LEU A 19 11.36 -14.77 22.41
N THR A 20 10.86 -14.10 23.46
CA THR A 20 10.99 -12.66 23.67
C THR A 20 12.47 -12.26 23.75
N GLU A 21 13.28 -12.97 24.51
CA GLU A 21 14.71 -12.70 24.63
C GLU A 21 15.47 -12.98 23.33
N GLU A 22 15.07 -14.02 22.57
CA GLU A 22 15.63 -14.28 21.25
C GLU A 22 15.36 -13.12 20.26
N LEU A 23 14.14 -12.60 20.25
CA LEU A 23 13.78 -11.46 19.41
C LEU A 23 14.41 -10.15 19.89
N ARG A 24 14.48 -9.91 21.20
CA ARG A 24 15.18 -8.75 21.79
C ARG A 24 16.65 -8.72 21.41
N ARG A 25 17.35 -9.86 21.48
CA ARG A 25 18.77 -9.94 21.09
C ARG A 25 19.00 -9.57 19.62
N ASN A 26 18.08 -9.98 18.74
CA ASN A 26 18.24 -9.82 17.29
C ASN A 26 17.66 -8.49 16.75
N PHE A 27 16.59 -7.98 17.35
CA PHE A 27 15.78 -6.88 16.81
C PHE A 27 15.52 -5.74 17.80
N GLY A 28 15.81 -5.92 19.09
CA GLY A 28 15.49 -4.93 20.15
C GLY A 28 16.21 -3.58 20.04
N LYS A 29 17.19 -3.45 19.12
CA LYS A 29 17.79 -2.15 18.79
C LYS A 29 16.84 -1.26 17.99
N ASP A 30 16.12 -1.85 17.04
CA ASP A 30 15.31 -1.13 16.05
C ASP A 30 13.80 -1.27 16.29
N TYR A 31 13.38 -2.28 17.07
CA TYR A 31 11.98 -2.58 17.36
C TYR A 31 11.73 -2.71 18.87
N GLN A 32 10.54 -2.32 19.32
CA GLN A 32 10.04 -2.69 20.65
C GLN A 32 9.57 -4.15 20.63
N ILE A 33 9.81 -4.91 21.71
CA ILE A 33 9.40 -6.31 21.78
C ILE A 33 8.45 -6.45 22.98
N GLU A 34 7.19 -6.66 22.65
CA GLU A 34 6.10 -6.86 23.62
C GLU A 34 5.71 -8.33 23.69
N ALA A 35 5.20 -8.73 24.85
CA ALA A 35 4.84 -10.10 25.15
C ALA A 35 3.45 -10.14 25.79
N ALA A 36 2.67 -11.16 25.44
CA ALA A 36 1.35 -11.44 26.03
C ALA A 36 1.24 -12.93 26.35
N GLU A 37 0.61 -13.27 27.46
CA GLU A 37 0.33 -14.63 27.90
C GLU A 37 -1.03 -15.16 27.40
N SER A 38 -1.82 -14.32 26.73
CA SER A 38 -3.13 -14.69 26.19
C SER A 38 -3.52 -13.87 24.95
N GLY A 39 -4.49 -14.37 24.19
CA GLY A 39 -5.04 -13.65 23.04
C GLY A 39 -5.78 -12.37 23.42
N GLU A 40 -6.45 -12.36 24.57
CA GLU A 40 -7.11 -11.17 25.12
C GLU A 40 -6.10 -10.07 25.45
N GLU A 41 -5.04 -10.41 26.18
CA GLU A 41 -3.96 -9.48 26.51
C GLU A 41 -3.26 -8.96 25.26
N ALA A 42 -3.01 -9.83 24.27
CA ALA A 42 -2.44 -9.42 22.99
C ALA A 42 -3.27 -8.34 22.29
N LEU A 43 -4.60 -8.46 22.30
CA LEU A 43 -5.49 -7.45 21.71
C LEU A 43 -5.50 -6.13 22.50
N GLU A 44 -5.37 -6.20 23.82
CA GLU A 44 -5.26 -5.03 24.69
C GLU A 44 -3.96 -4.28 24.41
N ILE A 45 -2.82 -4.98 24.36
CA ILE A 45 -1.51 -4.41 24.01
C ILE A 45 -1.56 -3.74 22.63
N ILE A 46 -2.13 -4.41 21.61
CA ILE A 46 -2.24 -3.81 20.27
C ILE A 46 -3.01 -2.48 20.31
N ALA A 47 -4.12 -2.44 21.05
CA ALA A 47 -4.94 -1.23 21.16
C ALA A 47 -4.22 -0.11 21.93
N GLU A 48 -3.53 -0.44 23.02
CA GLU A 48 -2.76 0.51 23.81
C GLU A 48 -1.61 1.11 22.98
N MET A 49 -0.79 0.27 22.35
CA MET A 49 0.33 0.72 21.53
C MET A 49 -0.11 1.62 20.38
N GLN A 50 -1.23 1.27 19.71
CA GLN A 50 -1.77 2.11 18.66
C GLN A 50 -2.21 3.49 19.18
N SER A 51 -2.77 3.56 20.39
CA SER A 51 -3.15 4.82 21.03
C SER A 51 -1.95 5.70 21.37
N GLU A 52 -0.79 5.10 21.62
CA GLU A 52 0.49 5.76 21.85
C GLU A 52 1.23 6.14 20.56
N GLY A 53 0.69 5.75 19.39
CA GLY A 53 1.31 5.98 18.09
C GLY A 53 2.44 5.00 17.77
N ILE A 54 2.52 3.86 18.46
CA ILE A 54 3.46 2.78 18.17
C ILE A 54 2.75 1.74 17.30
N GLU A 55 3.34 1.45 16.14
CA GLU A 55 2.78 0.48 15.21
C GLU A 55 3.35 -0.93 15.46
N ILE A 56 2.50 -1.95 15.44
CA ILE A 56 2.95 -3.34 15.50
C ILE A 56 3.16 -3.84 14.08
N ALA A 57 4.42 -4.13 13.73
CA ALA A 57 4.77 -4.60 12.40
C ALA A 57 4.41 -6.08 12.20
N THR A 58 4.61 -6.90 13.24
CA THR A 58 4.34 -8.34 13.18
C THR A 58 3.94 -8.90 14.54
N VAL A 59 3.12 -9.93 14.51
CA VAL A 59 2.71 -10.74 15.67
C VAL A 59 3.21 -12.17 15.46
N VAL A 60 3.82 -12.74 16.49
CA VAL A 60 4.21 -14.15 16.57
C VAL A 60 3.38 -14.80 17.66
N SER A 61 2.43 -15.66 17.30
CA SER A 61 1.50 -16.27 18.24
C SER A 61 1.62 -17.79 18.25
N ASP A 62 1.56 -18.41 19.42
CA ASP A 62 1.24 -19.83 19.49
C ASP A 62 -0.16 -20.11 18.99
N HIS A 63 -0.37 -21.32 18.46
CA HIS A 63 -1.65 -21.80 17.99
C HIS A 63 -2.55 -22.25 19.14
N LEU A 64 -2.02 -23.00 20.11
CA LEU A 64 -2.82 -23.69 21.13
C LEU A 64 -2.72 -23.00 22.49
N MET A 65 -3.55 -21.98 22.69
CA MET A 65 -3.66 -21.28 23.97
C MET A 65 -5.02 -21.56 24.66
N PRO A 66 -5.07 -21.60 26.00
CA PRO A 66 -6.31 -21.63 26.76
C PRO A 66 -7.18 -20.41 26.50
N GLY A 67 -8.51 -20.60 26.48
CA GLY A 67 -9.44 -19.52 26.18
C GLY A 67 -9.46 -19.21 24.69
N MET A 68 -8.89 -18.06 24.30
CA MET A 68 -8.75 -17.69 22.89
C MET A 68 -7.55 -18.38 22.25
N LYS A 69 -7.82 -19.18 21.22
CA LYS A 69 -6.76 -19.84 20.45
C LYS A 69 -6.03 -18.85 19.54
N GLY A 70 -4.82 -19.22 19.12
CA GLY A 70 -4.00 -18.39 18.25
C GLY A 70 -4.62 -18.12 16.88
N ASP A 71 -5.28 -19.11 16.28
CA ASP A 71 -5.99 -18.91 15.01
C ASP A 71 -7.14 -17.91 15.15
N GLU A 72 -7.90 -17.99 16.23
CA GLU A 72 -8.97 -17.04 16.57
C GLU A 72 -8.40 -15.63 16.80
N LEU A 73 -7.31 -15.50 17.54
CA LEU A 73 -6.59 -14.25 17.76
C LEU A 73 -6.15 -13.63 16.42
N LEU A 74 -5.44 -14.40 15.59
CA LEU A 74 -4.88 -13.89 14.34
C LEU A 74 -5.98 -13.50 13.33
N CYS A 75 -7.14 -14.19 13.36
CA CYS A 75 -8.32 -13.77 12.60
C CYS A 75 -8.87 -12.42 13.11
N GLN A 76 -8.96 -12.22 14.42
CA GLN A 76 -9.38 -10.93 14.98
C GLN A 76 -8.41 -9.79 14.65
N ILE A 77 -7.11 -10.07 14.73
CA ILE A 77 -6.06 -9.13 14.32
C ILE A 77 -6.20 -8.80 12.84
N HIS A 78 -6.42 -9.79 11.97
CA HIS A 78 -6.62 -9.52 10.55
C HIS A 78 -7.83 -8.61 10.28
N ALA A 79 -8.94 -8.81 11.01
CA ALA A 79 -10.16 -8.03 10.84
C ALA A 79 -10.02 -6.58 11.32
N ARG A 80 -9.30 -6.34 12.42
CA ARG A 80 -9.16 -5.00 13.02
C ARG A 80 -7.91 -4.26 12.54
N TYR A 81 -6.83 -5.00 12.31
CA TYR A 81 -5.49 -4.50 12.02
C TYR A 81 -4.88 -5.26 10.83
N PRO A 82 -5.45 -5.13 9.63
CA PRO A 82 -5.12 -5.97 8.48
C PRO A 82 -3.66 -5.87 8.03
N ASN A 83 -2.98 -4.76 8.36
CA ASN A 83 -1.60 -4.46 7.96
C ASN A 83 -0.55 -5.16 8.84
N ILE A 84 -0.93 -5.61 10.04
CA ILE A 84 -0.02 -6.38 10.91
C ILE A 84 0.26 -7.71 10.21
N LEU A 85 1.52 -8.11 10.13
CA LEU A 85 1.88 -9.44 9.63
C LEU A 85 1.75 -10.48 10.74
N LYS A 86 1.28 -11.67 10.38
CA LYS A 86 0.91 -12.71 11.34
C LYS A 86 1.75 -13.96 11.11
N ILE A 87 2.52 -14.32 12.12
CA ILE A 87 3.32 -15.54 12.16
C ILE A 87 2.71 -16.44 13.22
N MET A 88 2.40 -17.68 12.83
CA MET A 88 1.86 -18.68 13.76
C MET A 88 2.95 -19.70 14.13
N LEU A 89 3.11 -19.99 15.41
CA LEU A 89 3.86 -21.13 15.90
C LEU A 89 2.89 -22.30 16.08
N THR A 90 3.24 -23.49 15.58
CA THR A 90 2.36 -24.67 15.64
C THR A 90 3.12 -25.93 16.02
N GLY A 91 2.55 -26.77 16.88
CA GLY A 91 3.07 -28.12 17.15
C GLY A 91 2.87 -29.11 15.99
N GLN A 92 3.38 -30.34 16.16
CA GLN A 92 3.35 -31.42 15.16
C GLN A 92 1.94 -31.90 14.76
N ALA A 93 0.88 -31.57 15.50
CA ALA A 93 -0.45 -32.14 15.33
C ALA A 93 -1.39 -31.37 14.36
N GLY A 94 -0.92 -30.31 13.70
CA GLY A 94 -1.82 -29.28 13.16
C GLY A 94 -1.89 -29.05 11.65
N VAL A 95 -1.24 -29.86 10.80
CA VAL A 95 -1.10 -29.53 9.36
C VAL A 95 -2.44 -29.26 8.66
N ASP A 96 -3.50 -30.01 9.00
CA ASP A 96 -4.84 -29.81 8.41
C ASP A 96 -5.59 -28.61 9.00
N ALA A 97 -5.32 -28.24 10.26
CA ALA A 97 -5.91 -27.05 10.89
C ALA A 97 -5.32 -25.75 10.30
N VAL A 98 -4.04 -25.77 9.90
CA VAL A 98 -3.33 -24.61 9.35
C VAL A 98 -3.93 -24.13 8.02
N ILE A 99 -4.44 -25.04 7.17
CA ILE A 99 -4.93 -24.69 5.83
C ILE A 99 -6.09 -23.67 5.88
N ASN A 100 -7.03 -23.85 6.81
CA ASN A 100 -8.18 -22.95 6.95
C ASN A 100 -7.79 -21.61 7.55
N VAL A 101 -6.77 -21.60 8.42
CA VAL A 101 -6.30 -20.40 9.11
C VAL A 101 -5.44 -19.53 8.19
N VAL A 102 -4.65 -20.13 7.29
CA VAL A 102 -3.84 -19.38 6.30
C VAL A 102 -4.70 -18.38 5.54
N ASN A 103 -5.89 -18.81 5.09
CA ASN A 103 -6.79 -17.96 4.34
C ASN A 103 -7.58 -16.99 5.23
N SER A 104 -8.09 -17.45 6.38
CA SER A 104 -8.98 -16.64 7.22
C SER A 104 -8.25 -15.55 8.01
N ALA A 105 -7.02 -15.84 8.43
CA ALA A 105 -6.17 -14.90 9.15
C ALA A 105 -5.20 -14.16 8.22
N ASN A 106 -5.13 -14.47 6.92
CA ASN A 106 -4.10 -13.96 6.00
C ASN A 106 -2.70 -14.06 6.63
N LEU A 107 -2.31 -15.29 6.98
CA LEU A 107 -1.03 -15.57 7.63
C LEU A 107 0.12 -15.21 6.70
N TYR A 108 1.13 -14.55 7.26
CA TYR A 108 2.39 -14.33 6.54
C TYR A 108 3.19 -15.64 6.45
N ARG A 109 3.31 -16.35 7.58
CA ARG A 109 4.02 -17.63 7.66
C ARG A 109 3.58 -18.42 8.90
N TYR A 110 3.83 -19.72 8.90
CA TYR A 110 3.79 -20.54 10.10
C TYR A 110 5.15 -21.24 10.32
N ILE A 111 5.48 -21.50 11.57
CA ILE A 111 6.73 -22.15 12.00
C ILE A 111 6.35 -23.31 12.94
N THR A 112 6.99 -24.46 12.76
CA THR A 112 6.73 -25.63 13.60
C THR A 112 7.51 -25.57 14.91
N LYS A 113 6.87 -25.88 16.05
CA LYS A 113 7.51 -26.10 17.35
C LYS A 113 8.13 -27.52 17.42
N PRO A 114 9.35 -27.71 17.97
CA PRO A 114 10.29 -26.68 18.39
C PRO A 114 10.88 -25.93 17.18
N TRP A 115 11.00 -24.60 17.29
CA TRP A 115 11.49 -23.78 16.18
C TRP A 115 13.01 -23.82 16.05
N ASP A 116 13.49 -23.68 14.81
CA ASP A 116 14.88 -23.36 14.55
C ASP A 116 15.10 -21.85 14.69
N ALA A 117 16.10 -21.45 15.48
CA ALA A 117 16.42 -20.05 15.75
C ALA A 117 16.75 -19.26 14.47
N THR A 118 17.37 -19.90 13.48
CA THR A 118 17.73 -19.27 12.20
C THR A 118 16.49 -19.05 11.36
N ASP A 119 15.58 -20.04 11.28
CA ASP A 119 14.33 -19.91 10.52
C ASP A 119 13.39 -18.88 11.14
N LEU A 120 13.29 -18.83 12.48
CA LEU A 120 12.54 -17.79 13.19
C LEU A 120 13.13 -16.40 12.90
N HIS A 121 14.44 -16.23 13.07
CA HIS A 121 15.10 -14.96 12.80
C HIS A 121 14.86 -14.49 11.36
N LEU A 122 15.05 -15.38 10.38
CA LEU A 122 14.84 -15.05 8.97
C LEU A 122 13.38 -14.68 8.70
N THR A 123 12.44 -15.48 9.21
CA THR A 123 11.00 -15.24 9.03
C THR A 123 10.56 -13.89 9.59
N VAL A 124 10.99 -13.55 10.81
CA VAL A 124 10.67 -12.26 11.42
C VAL A 124 11.33 -11.12 10.66
N LYS A 125 12.60 -11.26 10.25
CA LYS A 125 13.31 -10.25 9.45
C LYS A 125 12.62 -9.97 8.10
N GLU A 126 12.17 -11.02 7.42
CA GLU A 126 11.44 -10.91 6.15
C GLU A 126 10.06 -10.27 6.37
N ALA A 127 9.36 -10.64 7.44
CA ALA A 127 8.09 -10.02 7.81
C ALA A 127 8.25 -8.50 8.06
N LEU A 128 9.21 -8.10 8.87
CA LEU A 128 9.52 -6.69 9.14
C LEU A 128 9.87 -5.93 7.85
N SER A 129 10.72 -6.51 7.00
CA SER A 129 11.07 -5.92 5.71
C SER A 129 9.84 -5.75 4.81
N LYS A 130 8.95 -6.75 4.80
CA LYS A 130 7.71 -6.71 4.02
C LYS A 130 6.74 -5.65 4.55
N TYR A 131 6.60 -5.51 5.85
CA TYR A 131 5.79 -4.47 6.49
C TYR A 131 6.26 -3.08 6.06
N LEU A 132 7.56 -2.81 6.18
CA LEU A 132 8.15 -1.53 5.76
C LEU A 132 7.96 -1.24 4.27
N GLN A 133 8.08 -2.26 3.41
CA GLN A 133 7.82 -2.10 1.97
C GLN A 133 6.36 -1.73 1.68
N ILE A 134 5.40 -2.35 2.37
CA ILE A 134 3.97 -2.02 2.21
C ILE A 134 3.72 -0.58 2.66
N LYS A 135 4.24 -0.19 3.84
CA LYS A 135 4.10 1.17 4.37
C LYS A 135 4.69 2.21 3.41
N GLN A 136 5.91 1.98 2.91
CA GLN A 136 6.55 2.88 1.95
C GLN A 136 5.74 3.02 0.66
N LEU A 137 5.17 1.91 0.15
CA LEU A 137 4.34 1.94 -1.05
C LEU A 137 3.04 2.74 -0.83
N GLU A 138 2.42 2.62 0.34
CA GLU A 138 1.24 3.40 0.71
C GLU A 138 1.56 4.90 0.78
N GLU A 139 2.67 5.27 1.40
CA GLU A 139 3.15 6.65 1.47
C GLU A 139 3.44 7.24 0.07
N GLN A 140 4.12 6.47 -0.79
CA GLN A 140 4.41 6.89 -2.17
C GLN A 140 3.13 7.08 -2.99
N ASN A 141 2.15 6.18 -2.85
CA ASN A 141 0.86 6.31 -3.53
C ASN A 141 0.07 7.53 -3.03
N ALA A 142 0.11 7.82 -1.73
CA ALA A 142 -0.51 9.01 -1.17
C ALA A 142 0.13 10.30 -1.72
N GLN A 143 1.47 10.34 -1.77
CA GLN A 143 2.22 11.47 -2.35
C GLN A 143 1.93 11.64 -3.84
N LEU A 144 1.88 10.55 -4.61
CA LEU A 144 1.57 10.60 -6.04
C LEU A 144 0.18 11.20 -6.27
N ARG A 145 -0.83 10.74 -5.53
CA ARG A 145 -2.20 11.27 -5.61
C ARG A 145 -2.27 12.76 -5.27
N GLU A 146 -1.52 13.21 -4.26
CA GLU A 146 -1.48 14.63 -3.90
C GLU A 146 -0.83 15.47 -5.00
N ASN A 147 0.25 14.97 -5.61
CA ASN A 147 0.90 15.64 -6.75
C ASN A 147 -0.03 15.73 -7.97
N GLU A 148 -0.73 14.64 -8.31
CA GLU A 148 -1.74 14.63 -9.40
C GLU A 148 -2.85 15.64 -9.14
N ARG A 149 -3.36 15.69 -7.90
CA ARG A 149 -4.38 16.66 -7.49
C ARG A 149 -3.88 18.09 -7.63
N ARG A 150 -2.66 18.37 -7.17
CA ARG A 150 -2.05 19.70 -7.24
C ARG A 150 -1.82 20.14 -8.68
N LEU A 151 -1.33 19.26 -9.56
CA LEU A 151 -1.17 19.55 -10.98
C LEU A 151 -2.51 19.88 -11.63
N THR A 152 -3.54 19.08 -11.35
CA THR A 152 -4.90 19.32 -11.85
C THR A 152 -5.42 20.68 -11.41
N GLN A 153 -5.28 21.03 -10.12
CA GLN A 153 -5.69 22.34 -9.61
C GLN A 153 -4.98 23.51 -10.30
N ILE A 154 -3.67 23.37 -10.56
CA ILE A 154 -2.91 24.40 -11.30
C ILE A 154 -3.46 24.53 -12.72
N LEU A 155 -3.61 23.41 -13.44
CA LEU A 155 -4.11 23.42 -14.82
C LEU A 155 -5.52 24.01 -14.93
N GLU A 156 -6.38 23.75 -13.95
CA GLU A 156 -7.74 24.28 -13.89
C GLU A 156 -7.80 25.78 -13.55
N ALA A 157 -6.83 26.30 -12.80
CA ALA A 157 -6.80 27.71 -12.41
C ALA A 157 -6.19 28.65 -13.47
N ILE A 158 -5.48 28.12 -14.48
CA ILE A 158 -4.83 28.92 -15.51
C ILE A 158 -5.88 29.49 -16.49
N PRO A 159 -5.82 30.80 -16.84
CA PRO A 159 -6.77 31.44 -17.77
C PRO A 159 -6.48 31.12 -19.25
N ILE A 160 -5.86 29.97 -19.55
CA ILE A 160 -5.50 29.51 -20.89
C ILE A 160 -6.07 28.10 -21.06
N GLY A 161 -6.59 27.81 -22.26
CA GLY A 161 -6.99 26.45 -22.60
C GLY A 161 -5.78 25.53 -22.71
N VAL A 162 -5.76 24.46 -21.92
CA VAL A 162 -4.71 23.44 -21.91
C VAL A 162 -5.29 22.11 -22.35
N THR A 163 -4.61 21.46 -23.30
CA THR A 163 -4.85 20.07 -23.67
C THR A 163 -3.55 19.28 -23.53
N VAL A 164 -3.63 18.08 -22.97
CA VAL A 164 -2.50 17.14 -22.88
C VAL A 164 -2.80 16.00 -23.84
N HIS A 165 -1.76 15.55 -24.54
CA HIS A 165 -1.85 14.49 -25.55
C HIS A 165 -0.81 13.41 -25.21
N ASP A 166 -1.12 12.16 -25.52
CA ASP A 166 -0.14 11.07 -25.46
C ASP A 166 0.78 11.06 -26.69
N THR A 167 1.71 10.10 -26.74
CA THR A 167 2.64 9.93 -27.89
C THR A 167 1.95 9.49 -29.18
N GLY A 168 0.71 9.00 -29.10
CA GLY A 168 -0.12 8.70 -30.27
C GLY A 168 -0.93 9.90 -30.77
N GLY A 169 -0.80 11.06 -30.12
CA GLY A 169 -1.54 12.26 -30.45
C GLY A 169 -3.01 12.21 -30.03
N GLN A 170 -3.37 11.35 -29.08
CA GLN A 170 -4.71 11.32 -28.51
C GLN A 170 -4.79 12.27 -27.31
N VAL A 171 -5.87 13.05 -27.22
CA VAL A 171 -6.14 13.95 -26.09
C VAL A 171 -6.41 13.13 -24.82
N THR A 172 -5.56 13.29 -23.80
CA THR A 172 -5.68 12.61 -22.51
C THR A 172 -6.22 13.52 -21.40
N TYR A 173 -6.11 14.85 -21.55
CA TYR A 173 -6.63 15.83 -20.61
C TYR A 173 -7.02 17.13 -21.29
N VAL A 174 -8.07 17.78 -20.78
CA VAL A 174 -8.54 19.11 -21.21
C VAL A 174 -9.00 19.87 -19.97
N ASN A 175 -8.39 21.02 -19.68
CA ASN A 175 -8.83 21.85 -18.56
C ASN A 175 -10.16 22.57 -18.85
N GLN A 176 -10.80 23.11 -17.81
CA GLN A 176 -12.07 23.82 -17.92
C GLN A 176 -12.00 24.98 -18.91
N LYS A 177 -10.89 25.73 -18.92
CA LYS A 177 -10.76 26.87 -19.84
C LYS A 177 -10.74 26.45 -21.30
N ALA A 178 -10.09 25.34 -21.65
CA ALA A 178 -10.13 24.79 -23.00
C ALA A 178 -11.54 24.29 -23.36
N LYS A 179 -12.24 23.64 -22.42
CA LYS A 179 -13.63 23.21 -22.65
C LYS A 179 -14.56 24.38 -22.96
N GLU A 180 -14.43 25.50 -22.23
CA GLU A 180 -15.20 26.72 -22.50
C GLU A 180 -14.88 27.32 -23.86
N LEU A 181 -13.59 27.45 -24.20
CA LEU A 181 -13.14 28.06 -25.45
C LEU A 181 -13.55 27.23 -26.67
N LEU A 182 -13.42 25.90 -26.56
CA LEU A 182 -13.70 24.95 -27.63
C LEU A 182 -15.14 24.42 -27.60
N LYS A 183 -15.95 24.85 -26.62
CA LYS A 183 -17.32 24.37 -26.39
C LYS A 183 -17.42 22.84 -26.33
N LEU A 184 -16.49 22.22 -25.63
CA LEU A 184 -16.45 20.78 -25.43
C LEU A 184 -17.29 20.35 -24.23
N GLU A 185 -18.23 19.43 -24.44
CA GLU A 185 -18.97 18.77 -23.36
C GLU A 185 -18.29 17.49 -22.87
N ILE A 186 -17.48 16.84 -23.73
CA ILE A 186 -16.82 15.55 -23.46
C ILE A 186 -15.37 15.63 -23.95
N LEU A 187 -14.49 14.82 -23.34
CA LEU A 187 -13.14 14.59 -23.86
C LEU A 187 -13.22 14.10 -25.32
N PRO A 188 -12.59 14.80 -26.27
CA PRO A 188 -12.62 14.40 -27.68
C PRO A 188 -11.75 13.17 -27.86
N GLN A 189 -12.30 12.11 -28.47
CA GLN A 189 -11.52 10.96 -28.96
C GLN A 189 -10.86 11.28 -30.31
N THR A 190 -10.40 12.52 -30.47
CA THR A 190 -9.90 13.05 -31.73
C THR A 190 -8.38 12.91 -31.75
N HIS A 191 -7.83 12.29 -32.80
CA HIS A 191 -6.39 12.28 -33.05
C HIS A 191 -5.91 13.62 -33.60
N THR A 192 -4.65 13.95 -33.38
CA THR A 192 -4.01 15.20 -33.81
C THR A 192 -4.37 15.66 -35.23
N GLU A 193 -4.49 14.72 -36.17
CA GLU A 193 -4.81 14.98 -37.58
C GLU A 193 -6.21 15.58 -37.81
N GLN A 194 -7.14 15.34 -36.91
CA GLN A 194 -8.54 15.76 -37.01
C GLN A 194 -8.83 17.02 -36.17
N ILE A 195 -7.90 17.43 -35.29
CA ILE A 195 -8.08 18.56 -34.37
C ILE A 195 -8.46 19.84 -35.12
N ALA A 196 -7.76 20.21 -36.20
CA ALA A 196 -8.06 21.45 -36.91
C ALA A 196 -9.50 21.46 -37.47
N LYS A 197 -9.98 20.30 -37.92
CA LYS A 197 -11.31 20.15 -38.51
C LYS A 197 -12.41 20.11 -37.43
N ASP A 198 -12.21 19.29 -36.41
CA ASP A 198 -13.19 19.07 -35.34
C ASP A 198 -13.38 20.32 -34.48
N PHE A 199 -12.30 21.07 -34.25
CA PHE A 199 -12.31 22.31 -33.48
C PHE A 199 -12.42 23.57 -34.32
N GLN A 200 -12.53 23.43 -35.64
CA GLN A 200 -12.59 24.55 -36.58
C GLN A 200 -11.48 25.58 -36.31
N ILE A 201 -10.24 25.12 -36.29
CA ILE A 201 -9.06 25.97 -36.10
C ILE A 201 -8.69 26.54 -37.47
N TYR A 202 -8.71 27.87 -37.60
CA TYR A 202 -8.41 28.57 -38.85
C TYR A 202 -7.06 29.30 -38.79
N ARG A 203 -6.47 29.54 -39.94
CA ARG A 203 -5.32 30.46 -40.07
C ARG A 203 -5.76 31.89 -39.76
N ALA A 204 -4.91 32.62 -39.04
CA ALA A 204 -5.23 33.99 -38.65
C ALA A 204 -5.46 34.87 -39.88
N GLY A 205 -6.62 35.54 -39.93
CA GLY A 205 -7.00 36.41 -41.04
C GLY A 205 -7.53 35.69 -42.29
N THR A 206 -7.78 34.38 -42.23
CA THR A 206 -8.39 33.61 -43.33
C THR A 206 -9.50 32.70 -42.82
N ASP A 207 -10.37 32.26 -43.73
CA ASP A 207 -11.38 31.20 -43.48
C ASP A 207 -10.83 29.81 -43.84
N GLU A 208 -9.52 29.68 -44.01
CA GLU A 208 -8.87 28.41 -44.32
C GLU A 208 -8.51 27.67 -43.02
N LEU A 209 -8.86 26.39 -42.94
CA LEU A 209 -8.47 25.54 -41.82
C LEU A 209 -6.96 25.50 -41.69
N TYR A 210 -6.49 25.53 -40.44
CA TYR A 210 -5.07 25.41 -40.14
C TYR A 210 -4.58 24.01 -40.58
N PRO A 211 -3.51 23.90 -41.38
CA PRO A 211 -3.05 22.60 -41.86
C PRO A 211 -2.68 21.68 -40.70
N ALA A 212 -3.25 20.48 -40.64
CA ALA A 212 -3.08 19.56 -39.53
C ALA A 212 -1.61 19.20 -39.28
N GLU A 213 -0.83 19.00 -40.35
CA GLU A 213 0.61 18.73 -40.30
C GLU A 213 1.43 19.90 -39.73
N GLN A 214 0.91 21.13 -39.83
CA GLN A 214 1.59 22.34 -39.33
C GLN A 214 1.16 22.69 -37.91
N LEU A 215 0.19 21.98 -37.33
CA LEU A 215 -0.21 22.21 -35.94
C LEU A 215 1.01 22.00 -35.04
N PRO A 216 1.24 22.87 -34.04
CA PRO A 216 2.38 22.73 -33.13
C PRO A 216 2.50 21.32 -32.53
N ILE A 217 1.37 20.70 -32.18
CA ILE A 217 1.30 19.34 -31.64
C ILE A 217 1.69 18.26 -32.67
N ALA A 218 1.33 18.42 -33.95
CA ALA A 218 1.68 17.48 -35.01
C ALA A 218 3.18 17.54 -35.32
N ARG A 219 3.75 18.75 -35.33
CA ARG A 219 5.19 18.98 -35.54
C ARG A 219 6.04 18.37 -34.43
N VAL A 220 5.62 18.54 -33.17
CA VAL A 220 6.29 17.91 -32.01
C VAL A 220 6.23 16.39 -32.09
N LEU A 221 5.10 15.80 -32.49
CA LEU A 221 4.99 14.34 -32.68
C LEU A 221 5.84 13.81 -33.85
N ALA A 222 6.09 14.65 -34.86
CA ALA A 222 6.98 14.35 -35.98
C ALA A 222 8.48 14.49 -35.64
N GLY A 223 8.83 14.96 -34.43
CA GLY A 223 10.20 15.08 -33.94
C GLY A 223 10.92 16.38 -34.35
N GLU A 224 10.17 17.42 -34.74
CA GLU A 224 10.70 18.79 -34.93
C GLU A 224 10.84 19.55 -33.61
#